data_AF-A0A3B0PKV3-F1
#
_entry.id   AF-A0A3B0PKV3-F1
#
_cell.length_a   1.000
_cell.length_b   1.000
_cell.length_c   1.000
_cell.angle_alpha   90.00
_cell.angle_beta   90.00
_cell.angle_gamma   90.00
#
_symmetry.space_group_name_H-M   'P 1'
#
loop_
_entity.id
_entity.type
_entity.pdbx_description
1 polymer ?
#
loop_
_entity_poly.entity_id
_entity_poly.type
_entity_poly.pdbx_seq_one_letter_code
_entity_poly.pdbx_strand_id
1 'polypeptide(L)'
;MISKSGTTLEPSVGFKLFREALYKQYGEQAQKRIVAITDPKKGVLHDIAVKNKYEMLPIYSDIGGRFSTITPSGLLVAGLVGADYKQLIEGAKKAKADLFASSELKKNSAYTYAALRHYLYTEMKKDVEIAITYEEQHEYLMLQHRQLFGESEGKSLNSLFPTYSVFTTDLHSMGQLYQDGKKIFFETVFSFEKANKNKLKLKNSEFNNDDQLDYLTKKSVNQLNYVACEATKQAHASAGVPIIEIDVKENSAYGFGYLYFWLCVATSVSALLLGHDPYNQPGVENYKQRMFKLL
;
A
#
# COMPACT_ATOMS: atom_id res chain seq x y z
N MET A 1 9.99 -2.92 -18.80
CA MET A 1 8.55 -2.64 -18.92
C MET A 1 7.80 -3.66 -18.09
N ILE A 2 6.78 -3.23 -17.34
CA ILE A 2 5.92 -4.11 -16.54
C ILE A 2 4.49 -3.96 -17.07
N SER A 3 3.94 -5.01 -17.67
CA SER A 3 2.54 -5.06 -18.08
C SER A 3 2.18 -6.50 -18.40
N LYS A 4 1.09 -7.00 -17.80
CA LYS A 4 0.63 -8.38 -18.03
C LYS A 4 0.18 -8.60 -19.48
N SER A 5 -0.54 -7.63 -20.07
CA SER A 5 -1.04 -7.73 -21.44
C SER A 5 -0.11 -7.10 -22.48
N GLY A 6 0.69 -6.11 -22.08
CA GLY A 6 1.42 -5.24 -23.01
C GLY A 6 0.54 -4.24 -23.76
N THR A 7 -0.73 -4.12 -23.39
CA THR A 7 -1.73 -3.26 -24.05
C THR A 7 -2.27 -2.14 -23.16
N THR A 8 -1.86 -2.10 -21.88
CA THR A 8 -2.17 -0.95 -21.01
C THR A 8 -1.55 0.30 -21.62
N LEU A 9 -2.37 1.31 -21.93
CA LEU A 9 -1.99 2.40 -22.81
C LEU A 9 -0.77 3.17 -22.30
N GLU A 10 -0.81 3.60 -21.05
CA GLU A 10 0.20 4.45 -20.41
C GLU A 10 1.59 3.81 -20.39
N PRO A 11 1.78 2.57 -19.87
CA PRO A 11 3.08 1.92 -19.93
C PRO A 11 3.50 1.53 -21.36
N SER A 12 2.55 1.26 -22.27
CA SER A 12 2.89 0.95 -23.67
C SER A 12 3.38 2.17 -24.45
N VAL A 13 2.81 3.35 -24.22
CA VAL A 13 3.30 4.62 -24.75
C VAL A 13 4.69 4.93 -24.19
N GLY A 14 4.86 4.80 -22.87
CA GLY A 14 6.17 4.97 -22.23
C GLY A 14 7.21 4.02 -22.82
N PHE A 15 6.86 2.74 -22.95
CA PHE A 15 7.77 1.75 -23.55
C PHE A 15 8.13 2.07 -24.99
N LYS A 16 7.19 2.54 -25.82
CA LYS A 16 7.50 2.97 -27.19
C LYS A 16 8.59 4.05 -27.20
N LEU A 17 8.40 5.12 -26.43
CA LEU A 17 9.33 6.24 -26.35
C LEU A 17 10.71 5.83 -25.80
N PHE A 18 10.73 5.12 -24.66
CA PHE A 18 11.98 4.68 -24.04
C PHE A 18 12.73 3.66 -24.88
N ARG A 19 12.02 2.73 -25.53
CA ARG A 19 12.65 1.74 -26.41
C ARG A 19 13.31 2.44 -27.61
N GLU A 20 12.62 3.37 -28.26
CA GLU A 20 13.21 4.13 -29.38
C GLU A 20 14.44 4.92 -28.94
N ALA A 21 14.37 5.61 -27.80
CA ALA A 21 15.52 6.33 -27.24
C ALA A 21 16.70 5.41 -26.91
N LEU A 22 16.44 4.25 -26.30
CA LEU A 22 17.48 3.27 -25.97
C LEU A 22 18.18 2.73 -27.21
N TYR A 23 17.43 2.38 -28.26
CA TYR A 23 18.03 1.89 -29.51
C TYR A 23 18.76 2.99 -30.27
N LYS A 24 18.29 4.24 -30.21
CA LYS A 24 19.02 5.38 -30.78
C LYS A 24 20.37 5.60 -30.09
N GLN A 25 20.44 5.41 -28.77
CA GLN A 25 21.65 5.65 -27.99
C GLN A 25 22.63 4.47 -27.98
N TYR A 26 22.13 3.24 -27.86
CA TYR A 26 22.94 2.05 -27.62
C TYR A 26 22.96 1.05 -28.79
N GLY A 27 22.22 1.32 -29.88
CA GLY A 27 22.07 0.40 -30.99
C GLY A 27 21.54 -0.96 -30.52
N GLU A 28 22.11 -2.05 -31.02
CA GLU A 28 21.73 -3.41 -30.64
C GLU A 28 22.00 -3.72 -29.15
N GLN A 29 22.92 -3.02 -28.48
CA GLN A 29 23.17 -3.22 -27.04
C GLN A 29 21.98 -2.80 -26.17
N ALA A 30 21.02 -2.04 -26.72
CA ALA A 30 19.76 -1.74 -26.06
C ALA A 30 19.01 -3.02 -25.63
N GLN A 31 19.15 -4.11 -26.40
CA GLN A 31 18.52 -5.40 -26.12
C GLN A 31 18.82 -5.90 -24.69
N LYS A 32 20.09 -5.82 -24.27
CA LYS A 32 20.55 -6.29 -22.96
C LYS A 32 20.14 -5.39 -21.80
N ARG A 33 19.54 -4.23 -22.10
CA ARG A 33 19.12 -3.21 -21.12
C ARG A 33 17.62 -3.20 -20.91
N ILE A 34 16.88 -4.05 -21.60
CA ILE A 34 15.43 -4.14 -21.52
C ILE A 34 15.05 -5.44 -20.82
N VAL A 35 14.31 -5.32 -19.72
CA VAL A 35 13.63 -6.42 -19.04
C VAL A 35 12.12 -6.27 -19.25
N ALA A 36 11.46 -7.32 -19.70
CA ALA A 36 10.02 -7.40 -19.87
C ALA A 36 9.40 -8.27 -18.75
N ILE A 37 8.58 -7.66 -17.91
CA ILE A 37 7.85 -8.35 -16.85
C ILE A 37 6.39 -8.49 -17.30
N THR A 38 6.01 -9.67 -17.78
CA THR A 38 4.78 -9.92 -18.57
C THR A 38 4.26 -11.35 -18.39
N ASP A 39 3.06 -11.64 -18.92
CA ASP A 39 2.57 -13.01 -19.02
C ASP A 39 3.57 -13.90 -19.81
N PRO A 40 3.93 -15.09 -19.28
CA PRO A 40 4.97 -15.93 -19.86
C PRO A 40 4.54 -16.67 -21.14
N LYS A 41 3.27 -16.60 -21.55
CA LYS A 41 2.74 -17.37 -22.68
C LYS A 41 2.03 -16.51 -23.74
N LYS A 42 1.59 -15.30 -23.42
CA LYS A 42 0.74 -14.49 -24.32
C LYS A 42 0.85 -13.00 -24.08
N GLY A 43 0.37 -12.22 -25.05
CA GLY A 43 0.23 -10.77 -24.95
C GLY A 43 1.26 -10.02 -25.78
N VAL A 44 0.96 -8.75 -26.08
CA VAL A 44 1.76 -7.94 -27.00
C VAL A 44 3.20 -7.78 -26.49
N LEU A 45 3.39 -7.58 -25.17
CA LEU A 45 4.72 -7.45 -24.59
C LEU A 45 5.48 -8.78 -24.60
N HIS A 46 4.80 -9.92 -24.44
CA HIS A 46 5.39 -11.25 -24.58
C HIS A 46 5.96 -11.42 -26.00
N ASP A 47 5.14 -11.20 -27.02
CA ASP A 47 5.55 -11.37 -28.43
C ASP A 47 6.71 -10.44 -28.79
N ILE A 48 6.68 -9.19 -28.31
CA ILE A 48 7.78 -8.24 -28.48
C ILE A 48 9.06 -8.75 -27.81
N ALA A 49 8.98 -9.23 -26.57
CA ALA A 49 10.13 -9.69 -25.82
C ALA A 49 10.77 -10.93 -26.45
N VAL A 50 9.96 -11.90 -26.89
CA VAL A 50 10.43 -13.09 -27.61
C VAL A 50 11.10 -12.70 -28.92
N LYS A 51 10.44 -11.89 -29.76
CA LYS A 51 10.98 -11.45 -31.05
C LYS A 51 12.32 -10.73 -30.92
N ASN A 52 12.46 -9.87 -29.91
CA ASN A 52 13.64 -9.05 -29.71
C ASN A 52 14.64 -9.66 -28.71
N LYS A 53 14.38 -10.85 -28.18
CA LYS A 53 15.25 -11.55 -27.21
C LYS A 53 15.56 -10.69 -25.96
N TYR A 54 14.56 -9.99 -25.43
CA TYR A 54 14.68 -9.29 -24.15
C TYR A 54 14.67 -10.27 -22.99
N GLU A 55 15.29 -9.90 -21.87
CA GLU A 55 15.18 -10.65 -20.63
C GLU A 55 13.72 -10.63 -20.17
N MET A 56 13.17 -11.78 -19.75
CA MET A 56 11.76 -11.92 -19.40
C MET A 56 11.59 -12.44 -17.98
N LEU A 57 10.74 -11.77 -17.21
CA LEU A 57 10.29 -12.25 -15.90
C LEU A 57 8.77 -12.44 -15.91
N PRO A 58 8.26 -13.51 -15.28
CA PRO A 58 6.84 -13.87 -15.39
C PRO A 58 5.95 -13.03 -14.47
N ILE A 59 4.77 -12.66 -14.99
CA ILE A 59 3.57 -12.35 -14.20
C ILE A 59 2.54 -13.42 -14.52
N TYR A 60 2.28 -14.33 -13.58
CA TYR A 60 1.37 -15.44 -13.83
C TYR A 60 -0.09 -14.99 -13.98
N SER A 61 -0.84 -15.73 -14.79
CA SER A 61 -2.21 -15.38 -15.18
C SER A 61 -3.20 -15.37 -14.01
N ASP A 62 -2.93 -16.18 -12.99
CA ASP A 62 -3.70 -16.33 -11.75
C ASP A 62 -3.40 -15.25 -10.70
N ILE A 63 -2.37 -14.42 -10.89
CA ILE A 63 -2.07 -13.29 -10.00
C ILE A 63 -2.60 -11.99 -10.62
N GLY A 64 -3.52 -11.35 -9.90
CA GLY A 64 -4.05 -10.02 -10.22
C GLY A 64 -3.03 -8.92 -9.95
N GLY A 65 -3.10 -7.80 -10.69
CA GLY A 65 -2.10 -6.72 -10.62
C GLY A 65 -1.89 -6.16 -9.22
N ARG A 66 -2.97 -5.85 -8.49
CA ARG A 66 -2.90 -5.31 -7.11
C ARG A 66 -2.33 -6.29 -6.07
N PHE A 67 -2.32 -7.59 -6.38
CA PHE A 67 -1.74 -8.65 -5.55
C PHE A 67 -0.33 -9.06 -5.99
N SER A 68 0.27 -8.33 -6.95
CA SER A 68 1.53 -8.73 -7.59
C SER A 68 2.80 -8.14 -6.95
N THR A 69 2.73 -7.36 -5.87
CA THR A 69 3.90 -6.62 -5.34
C THR A 69 5.06 -7.56 -4.97
N ILE A 70 4.78 -8.72 -4.36
CA ILE A 70 5.80 -9.74 -4.05
C ILE A 70 5.84 -10.80 -5.17
N THR A 71 5.96 -10.31 -6.40
CA THR A 71 6.28 -11.11 -7.60
C THR A 71 7.45 -10.42 -8.31
N PRO A 72 7.94 -10.91 -9.47
CA PRO A 72 9.00 -10.22 -10.18
C PRO A 72 8.72 -8.73 -10.46
N SER A 73 7.44 -8.32 -10.56
CA SER A 73 7.07 -6.91 -10.78
C SER A 73 7.59 -5.97 -9.69
N GLY A 74 7.47 -6.33 -8.41
CA GLY A 74 8.02 -5.54 -7.31
C GLY A 74 9.42 -5.99 -6.88
N LEU A 75 9.71 -7.29 -6.91
CA LEU A 75 10.99 -7.83 -6.41
C LEU A 75 12.19 -7.40 -7.25
N LEU A 76 12.04 -7.27 -8.57
CA LEU A 76 13.12 -6.74 -9.41
C LEU A 76 13.45 -5.30 -9.02
N VAL A 77 12.42 -4.45 -8.89
CA VAL A 77 12.60 -3.04 -8.53
C VAL A 77 13.21 -2.92 -7.13
N ALA A 78 12.74 -3.71 -6.16
CA ALA A 78 13.31 -3.78 -4.83
C ALA A 78 14.81 -4.12 -4.86
N GLY A 79 15.20 -5.15 -5.62
CA GLY A 79 16.61 -5.51 -5.78
C GLY A 79 17.45 -4.41 -6.43
N LEU A 80 16.92 -3.73 -7.45
CA LEU A 80 17.61 -2.63 -8.14
C LEU A 80 17.87 -1.42 -7.25
N VAL A 81 16.99 -1.14 -6.28
CA VAL A 81 17.17 -0.04 -5.31
C VAL A 81 17.94 -0.47 -4.05
N GLY A 82 18.46 -1.70 -4.02
CA GLY A 82 19.27 -2.21 -2.91
C GLY A 82 18.47 -2.75 -1.71
N ALA A 83 17.15 -2.93 -1.84
CA ALA A 83 16.35 -3.59 -0.81
C ALA A 83 16.59 -5.11 -0.82
N ASP A 84 16.57 -5.73 0.37
CA ASP A 84 16.72 -7.17 0.51
C ASP A 84 15.43 -7.90 0.09
N TYR A 85 15.33 -8.20 -1.21
CA TYR A 85 14.19 -8.91 -1.77
C TYR A 85 14.03 -10.35 -1.25
N LYS A 86 15.09 -10.96 -0.71
CA LYS A 86 14.98 -12.28 -0.07
C LYS A 86 14.23 -12.15 1.26
N GLN A 87 14.56 -11.13 2.04
CA GLN A 87 13.83 -10.82 3.28
C GLN A 87 12.36 -10.47 3.01
N LEU A 88 12.05 -9.74 1.93
CA LEU A 88 10.66 -9.52 1.50
C LEU A 88 9.89 -10.85 1.32
N ILE A 89 10.51 -11.81 0.65
CA ILE A 89 9.91 -13.14 0.41
C ILE A 89 9.75 -13.91 1.72
N GLU A 90 10.77 -13.91 2.58
CA GLU A 90 10.74 -14.65 3.86
C GLU A 90 9.68 -14.08 4.82
N GLY A 91 9.52 -12.75 4.87
CA GLY A 91 8.44 -12.11 5.61
C GLY A 91 7.06 -12.56 5.14
N ALA A 92 6.84 -12.57 3.82
CA ALA A 92 5.57 -13.02 3.23
C ALA A 92 5.29 -14.51 3.51
N LYS A 93 6.31 -15.37 3.44
CA LYS A 93 6.18 -16.79 3.81
C LYS A 93 5.82 -16.97 5.27
N LYS A 94 6.41 -16.18 6.17
CA LYS A 94 6.06 -16.21 7.60
C LYS A 94 4.60 -15.80 7.82
N ALA A 95 4.17 -14.69 7.22
CA ALA A 95 2.77 -14.25 7.31
C ALA A 95 1.81 -15.33 6.82
N LYS A 96 2.13 -16.00 5.71
CA LYS A 96 1.35 -17.15 5.23
C LYS A 96 1.29 -18.26 6.29
N ALA A 97 2.42 -18.69 6.82
CA ALA A 97 2.45 -19.75 7.82
C ALA A 97 1.59 -19.40 9.04
N ASP A 98 1.69 -18.16 9.54
CA ASP A 98 0.98 -17.72 10.74
C ASP A 98 -0.53 -17.57 10.52
N LEU A 99 -0.94 -16.94 9.42
CA LEU A 99 -2.34 -16.69 9.12
C LEU A 99 -3.10 -17.97 8.76
N PHE A 100 -2.43 -18.93 8.13
CA PHE A 100 -3.05 -20.21 7.77
C PHE A 100 -2.87 -21.31 8.84
N ALA A 101 -2.22 -21.02 9.97
CA ALA A 101 -2.10 -21.96 11.08
C ALA A 101 -3.43 -22.22 11.80
N SER A 102 -4.39 -21.29 11.73
CA SER A 102 -5.71 -21.43 12.36
C SER A 102 -6.78 -20.67 11.58
N SER A 103 -7.98 -21.23 11.53
CA SER A 103 -9.19 -20.56 11.02
C SER A 103 -9.94 -19.78 12.12
N GLU A 104 -9.50 -19.84 13.37
CA GLU A 104 -10.14 -19.12 14.47
C GLU A 104 -9.91 -17.62 14.32
N LEU A 105 -10.99 -16.84 14.31
CA LEU A 105 -10.96 -15.38 14.16
C LEU A 105 -9.95 -14.70 15.10
N LYS A 106 -10.00 -15.04 16.40
CA LYS A 106 -9.14 -14.43 17.43
C LYS A 106 -7.66 -14.76 17.30
N LYS A 107 -7.29 -15.80 16.53
CA LYS A 107 -5.90 -16.22 16.30
C LYS A 107 -5.35 -15.72 14.97
N ASN A 108 -6.19 -15.12 14.13
CA ASN A 108 -5.81 -14.60 12.83
C ASN A 108 -6.11 -13.09 12.78
N SER A 109 -5.06 -12.27 12.89
CA SER A 109 -5.20 -10.81 12.91
C SER A 109 -5.73 -10.23 11.59
N ALA A 110 -5.47 -10.87 10.45
CA ALA A 110 -6.01 -10.44 9.17
C ALA A 110 -7.54 -10.65 9.11
N TYR A 111 -8.01 -11.78 9.64
CA TYR A 111 -9.44 -12.07 9.74
C TYR A 111 -10.11 -11.15 10.76
N THR A 112 -9.45 -10.91 11.90
CA THR A 112 -9.94 -9.97 12.92
C THR A 112 -10.10 -8.57 12.32
N TYR A 113 -9.09 -8.08 11.58
CA TYR A 113 -9.17 -6.79 10.90
C TYR A 113 -10.30 -6.76 9.87
N ALA A 114 -10.41 -7.76 9.00
CA ALA A 114 -11.50 -7.84 8.03
C ALA A 114 -12.90 -7.85 8.70
N ALA A 115 -13.06 -8.61 9.77
CA ALA A 115 -14.32 -8.67 10.53
C ALA A 115 -14.65 -7.35 11.23
N LEU A 116 -13.67 -6.66 11.81
CA LEU A 116 -13.85 -5.34 12.42
C LEU A 116 -14.27 -4.30 11.37
N ARG A 117 -13.59 -4.25 10.22
CA ARG A 117 -13.98 -3.36 9.11
C ARG A 117 -15.41 -3.64 8.65
N HIS A 118 -15.77 -4.91 8.50
CA HIS A 118 -17.11 -5.31 8.10
C HIS A 118 -18.15 -4.87 9.14
N TYR A 119 -17.92 -5.12 10.43
CA TYR A 119 -18.78 -4.65 11.51
C TYR A 119 -18.94 -3.13 11.54
N LEU A 120 -17.84 -2.38 11.39
CA LEU A 120 -17.87 -0.92 11.36
C LEU A 120 -18.71 -0.40 10.18
N TYR A 121 -18.61 -1.06 9.03
CA TYR A 121 -19.41 -0.74 7.85
C TYR A 121 -20.89 -1.10 8.02
N THR A 122 -21.20 -2.36 8.35
CA THR A 122 -22.59 -2.86 8.33
C THR A 122 -23.38 -2.44 9.56
N GLU A 123 -22.78 -2.50 10.75
CA GLU A 123 -23.48 -2.25 12.01
C GLU A 123 -23.34 -0.79 12.45
N MET A 124 -22.12 -0.24 12.37
CA MET A 124 -21.85 1.14 12.80
C MET A 124 -22.00 2.20 11.71
N LYS A 125 -22.34 1.79 10.48
CA LYS A 125 -22.62 2.68 9.32
C LYS A 125 -21.47 3.63 9.03
N LYS A 126 -20.23 3.13 9.10
CA LYS A 126 -19.03 3.86 8.71
C LYS A 126 -18.71 3.53 7.25
N ASP A 127 -19.03 4.45 6.35
CA ASP A 127 -18.85 4.30 4.91
C ASP A 127 -17.39 4.44 4.46
N VAL A 128 -16.54 5.08 5.28
CA VAL A 128 -15.16 5.42 4.91
C VAL A 128 -14.17 4.81 5.90
N GLU A 129 -13.11 4.20 5.36
CA GLU A 129 -11.93 3.84 6.15
C GLU A 129 -10.79 4.80 5.82
N ILE A 130 -10.14 5.34 6.85
CA ILE A 130 -8.96 6.18 6.72
C ILE A 130 -7.76 5.39 7.23
N ALA A 131 -6.91 4.90 6.32
CA ALA A 131 -5.62 4.33 6.68
C ALA A 131 -4.64 5.45 7.05
N ILE A 132 -4.02 5.37 8.22
CA ILE A 132 -3.18 6.44 8.76
C ILE A 132 -1.77 5.91 8.99
N THR A 133 -0.78 6.67 8.55
CA THR A 133 0.62 6.53 8.94
C THR A 133 1.12 7.83 9.57
N TYR A 134 2.06 7.73 10.50
CA TYR A 134 2.76 8.88 11.10
C TYR A 134 4.16 9.13 10.48
N GLU A 135 4.48 8.39 9.42
CA GLU A 135 5.78 8.36 8.78
C GLU A 135 5.59 8.52 7.26
N GLU A 136 6.11 9.62 6.70
CA GLU A 136 5.95 9.99 5.28
C GLU A 136 6.48 8.90 4.33
N GLN A 137 7.57 8.24 4.72
CA GLN A 137 8.15 7.11 3.96
C GLN A 137 7.19 5.93 3.74
N HIS A 138 6.10 5.85 4.52
CA HIS A 138 5.07 4.80 4.39
C HIS A 138 3.84 5.25 3.61
N GLU A 139 3.81 6.46 3.03
CA GLU A 139 2.67 6.92 2.23
C GLU A 139 2.32 5.94 1.10
N TYR A 140 3.32 5.42 0.38
CA TYR A 140 3.09 4.47 -0.70
C TYR A 140 2.50 3.13 -0.24
N LEU A 141 2.69 2.75 1.03
CA LEU A 141 1.98 1.61 1.60
C LEU A 141 0.49 1.92 1.78
N MET A 142 0.13 3.15 2.16
CA MET A 142 -1.26 3.59 2.27
C MET A 142 -1.93 3.65 0.90
N LEU A 143 -1.20 4.10 -0.13
CA LEU A 143 -1.65 4.02 -1.53
C LEU A 143 -1.92 2.58 -1.96
N GLN A 144 -1.05 1.65 -1.58
CA GLN A 144 -1.22 0.23 -1.86
C GLN A 144 -2.44 -0.35 -1.13
N HIS A 145 -2.65 0.00 0.14
CA HIS A 145 -3.85 -0.35 0.90
C HIS A 145 -5.10 0.13 0.17
N ARG A 146 -5.13 1.41 -0.22
CA ARG A 146 -6.26 1.99 -0.98
C ARG A 146 -6.56 1.22 -2.26
N GLN A 147 -5.55 0.85 -3.04
CA GLN A 147 -5.76 0.06 -4.27
C GLN A 147 -6.25 -1.36 -3.96
N LEU A 148 -5.62 -2.04 -2.98
CA LEU A 148 -5.99 -3.40 -2.58
C LEU A 148 -7.46 -3.46 -2.19
N PHE A 149 -7.89 -2.64 -1.24
CA PHE A 149 -9.28 -2.65 -0.76
C PHE A 149 -10.23 -2.05 -1.79
N GLY A 150 -9.87 -0.92 -2.42
CA GLY A 150 -10.77 -0.20 -3.33
C GLY A 150 -11.18 -1.02 -4.55
N GLU A 151 -10.22 -1.64 -5.24
CA GLU A 151 -10.55 -2.48 -6.41
C GLU A 151 -11.15 -3.85 -6.01
N SER A 152 -10.82 -4.37 -4.83
CA SER A 152 -11.33 -5.67 -4.38
C SER A 152 -12.76 -5.57 -3.83
N GLU A 153 -13.10 -4.48 -3.16
CA GLU A 153 -14.40 -4.27 -2.51
C GLU A 153 -15.35 -3.37 -3.29
N GLY A 154 -14.85 -2.42 -4.11
CA GLY A 154 -15.63 -1.41 -4.83
C GLY A 154 -16.51 -1.97 -5.95
N LYS A 155 -17.57 -2.69 -5.59
CA LYS A 155 -18.49 -3.39 -6.49
C LYS A 155 -19.92 -3.22 -6.02
N SER A 156 -20.87 -3.31 -6.95
CA SER A 156 -22.31 -3.40 -6.67
C SER A 156 -22.88 -2.31 -5.75
N LEU A 157 -22.25 -1.13 -5.67
CA LEU A 157 -22.61 -0.02 -4.77
C LEU A 157 -22.54 -0.35 -3.25
N ASN A 158 -21.95 -1.49 -2.88
CA ASN A 158 -21.87 -1.98 -1.50
C ASN A 158 -20.41 -2.12 -1.06
N SER A 159 -19.77 -1.01 -0.72
CA SER A 159 -18.34 -1.02 -0.44
C SER A 159 -17.95 0.04 0.57
N LEU A 160 -16.95 -0.28 1.39
CA LEU A 160 -16.17 0.73 2.08
C LEU A 160 -15.43 1.61 1.06
N PHE A 161 -15.34 2.90 1.35
CA PHE A 161 -14.50 3.84 0.62
C PHE A 161 -13.14 3.94 1.32
N PRO A 162 -12.06 3.33 0.78
CA PRO A 162 -10.74 3.45 1.37
C PRO A 162 -10.09 4.78 0.97
N THR A 163 -9.63 5.51 1.96
CA THR A 163 -8.75 6.67 1.80
C THR A 163 -7.60 6.57 2.79
N TYR A 164 -6.68 7.54 2.75
CA TYR A 164 -5.58 7.59 3.69
C TYR A 164 -5.22 9.01 4.09
N SER A 165 -4.44 9.13 5.17
CA SER A 165 -3.80 10.36 5.62
C SER A 165 -2.40 10.10 6.15
N VAL A 166 -1.52 11.08 5.99
CA VAL A 166 -0.17 11.09 6.55
C VAL A 166 -0.15 12.09 7.69
N PHE A 167 -0.07 11.59 8.91
CA PHE A 167 0.04 12.41 10.11
C PHE A 167 1.52 12.66 10.47
N THR A 168 1.83 13.77 11.13
CA THR A 168 0.91 14.83 11.59
C THR A 168 0.50 15.84 10.51
N THR A 169 1.06 15.76 9.30
CA THR A 169 0.79 16.71 8.20
C THR A 169 -0.69 16.93 7.94
N ASP A 170 -1.46 15.84 7.76
CA ASP A 170 -2.89 15.93 7.45
C ASP A 170 -3.77 16.27 8.65
N LEU A 171 -3.23 16.34 9.87
CA LEU A 171 -3.95 16.97 10.98
C LEU A 171 -4.16 18.47 10.71
N HIS A 172 -3.33 19.08 9.87
CA HIS A 172 -3.41 20.49 9.49
C HIS A 172 -4.20 20.74 8.20
N SER A 173 -4.75 19.70 7.57
CA SER A 173 -5.62 19.81 6.40
C SER A 173 -7.00 19.20 6.68
N MET A 174 -7.02 18.01 7.26
CA MET A 174 -8.20 17.19 7.50
C MET A 174 -8.53 17.01 8.99
N GLY A 175 -7.61 17.36 9.91
CA GLY A 175 -7.80 17.16 11.35
C GLY A 175 -9.09 17.79 11.90
N GLN A 176 -9.50 18.96 11.42
CA GLN A 176 -10.78 19.59 11.82
C GLN A 176 -12.00 18.75 11.40
N LEU A 177 -11.96 18.14 10.21
CA LEU A 177 -13.01 17.22 9.76
C LEU A 177 -13.00 15.95 10.61
N TYR A 178 -11.82 15.43 10.94
CA TYR A 178 -11.70 14.23 11.77
C TYR A 178 -12.22 14.45 13.18
N GLN A 179 -11.90 15.59 13.78
CA GLN A 179 -12.32 15.95 15.14
C GLN A 179 -13.81 16.30 15.24
N ASP A 180 -14.36 17.16 14.38
CA ASP A 180 -15.73 17.70 14.55
C ASP A 180 -16.67 17.50 13.36
N GLY A 181 -16.16 16.97 12.24
CA GLY A 181 -16.97 16.67 11.06
C GLY A 181 -17.90 15.46 11.25
N LYS A 182 -18.72 15.19 10.23
CA LYS A 182 -19.67 14.06 10.22
C LYS A 182 -18.91 12.73 10.32
N LYS A 183 -19.19 11.93 11.35
CA LYS A 183 -18.49 10.68 11.69
C LYS A 183 -18.92 9.49 10.83
N ILE A 184 -18.84 9.63 9.51
CA ILE A 184 -19.08 8.54 8.54
C ILE A 184 -17.86 7.62 8.36
N PHE A 185 -16.79 7.84 9.12
CA PHE A 185 -15.52 7.15 8.96
C PHE A 185 -15.06 6.48 10.27
N PHE A 186 -14.13 5.54 10.11
CA PHE A 186 -13.25 5.04 11.16
C PHE A 186 -11.80 5.14 10.69
N GLU A 187 -10.87 5.06 11.64
CA GLU A 187 -9.44 5.17 11.38
C GLU A 187 -8.73 3.84 11.61
N THR A 188 -7.82 3.49 10.70
CA THR A 188 -6.90 2.36 10.85
C THR A 188 -5.48 2.91 10.93
N VAL A 189 -4.92 2.97 12.12
CA VAL A 189 -3.58 3.53 12.38
C VAL A 189 -2.53 2.45 12.26
N PHE A 190 -1.60 2.60 11.32
CA PHE A 190 -0.44 1.73 11.16
C PHE A 190 0.73 2.28 11.98
N SER A 191 1.01 1.62 13.11
CA SER A 191 2.06 1.99 14.05
C SER A 191 3.29 1.11 13.83
N PHE A 192 4.39 1.68 13.37
CA PHE A 192 5.63 0.93 13.12
C PHE A 192 6.51 0.94 14.37
N GLU A 193 6.50 -0.17 15.10
CA GLU A 193 7.30 -0.34 16.30
C GLU A 193 8.79 -0.23 15.93
N LYS A 194 9.50 0.68 16.61
CA LYS A 194 10.94 0.95 16.44
C LYS A 194 11.36 1.66 15.14
N ALA A 195 10.67 2.74 14.79
CA ALA A 195 11.36 3.92 14.23
C ALA A 195 12.30 4.62 15.26
N ASN A 196 12.57 3.98 16.41
CA ASN A 196 13.59 4.28 17.43
C ASN A 196 15.04 4.41 16.91
N LYS A 197 15.29 4.39 15.60
CA LYS A 197 16.59 4.75 15.05
C LYS A 197 16.82 6.26 15.07
N ASN A 198 15.77 7.07 14.95
CA ASN A 198 15.94 8.52 15.02
C ASN A 198 16.06 8.99 16.47
N LYS A 199 17.30 9.11 16.93
CA LYS A 199 17.68 9.64 18.25
C LYS A 199 17.86 11.16 18.24
N LEU A 200 17.40 11.85 17.20
CA LEU A 200 17.47 13.30 17.17
C LEU A 200 16.71 13.85 18.36
N LYS A 201 17.46 14.41 19.32
CA LYS A 201 16.95 15.12 20.47
C LYS A 201 17.09 16.61 20.21
N LEU A 202 16.10 17.35 20.67
CA LEU A 202 16.22 18.79 20.74
C LEU A 202 17.29 19.14 21.78
N LYS A 203 18.09 20.15 21.48
CA LYS A 203 19.00 20.77 22.44
C LYS A 203 18.31 22.00 23.02
N ASN A 204 18.78 22.47 24.17
CA ASN A 204 18.37 23.78 24.66
C ASN A 204 18.68 24.84 23.60
N SER A 205 17.78 25.81 23.47
CA SER A 205 17.88 26.89 22.50
C SER A 205 19.11 27.75 22.76
N GLU A 206 19.84 28.09 21.68
CA GLU A 206 20.91 29.09 21.70
C GLU A 206 20.33 30.53 21.63
N PHE A 207 19.01 30.67 21.44
CA PHE A 207 18.28 31.92 21.25
C PHE A 207 17.43 32.31 22.47
N ASN A 208 17.91 31.99 23.67
CA ASN A 208 17.21 32.28 24.95
C ASN A 208 15.79 31.69 25.05
N ASN A 209 15.52 30.55 24.37
CA ASN A 209 14.22 29.87 24.39
C ASN A 209 13.05 30.78 23.96
N ASP A 210 13.27 31.65 22.96
CA ASP A 210 12.24 32.51 22.37
C ASP A 210 11.15 31.73 21.61
N ASP A 211 11.47 30.52 21.14
CA ASP A 211 10.52 29.53 20.62
C ASP A 211 9.69 28.82 21.70
N GLN A 212 10.08 28.95 22.97
CA GLN A 212 9.48 28.31 24.13
C GLN A 212 9.46 26.77 24.07
N LEU A 213 10.38 26.13 23.32
CA LEU A 213 10.38 24.69 23.09
C LEU A 213 11.36 23.89 23.99
N ASP A 214 12.15 24.55 24.84
CA ASP A 214 13.14 23.88 25.70
C ASP A 214 12.55 22.80 26.62
N TYR A 215 11.24 22.87 26.94
CA TYR A 215 10.56 21.83 27.72
C TYR A 215 10.51 20.47 27.00
N LEU A 216 10.70 20.44 25.67
CA LEU A 216 10.71 19.23 24.84
C LEU A 216 12.08 18.55 24.75
N THR A 217 13.15 19.17 25.25
CA THR A 217 14.55 18.68 25.13
C THR A 217 14.81 17.30 25.75
N LYS A 218 13.93 16.86 26.66
CA LYS A 218 13.98 15.52 27.26
C LYS A 218 13.50 14.42 26.30
N LYS A 219 12.84 14.77 25.20
CA LYS A 219 12.25 13.83 24.23
C LYS A 219 13.01 13.88 22.90
N SER A 220 13.10 12.73 22.21
CA SER A 220 13.49 12.71 20.81
C SER A 220 12.32 13.13 19.91
N VAL A 221 12.61 13.55 18.68
CA VAL A 221 11.58 13.86 17.67
C VAL A 221 10.63 12.68 17.46
N ASN A 222 11.14 11.45 17.47
CA ASN A 222 10.30 10.25 17.36
C ASN A 222 9.38 10.07 18.58
N GLN A 223 9.85 10.37 19.79
CA GLN A 223 9.00 10.35 20.98
C GLN A 223 7.92 11.44 20.94
N LEU A 224 8.22 12.61 20.35
CA LEU A 224 7.21 13.65 20.12
C LEU A 224 6.15 13.17 19.12
N ASN A 225 6.57 12.54 18.02
CA ASN A 225 5.65 11.96 17.04
C ASN A 225 4.75 10.88 17.66
N TYR A 226 5.31 10.01 18.51
CA TYR A 226 4.53 9.00 19.24
C TYR A 226 3.51 9.65 20.20
N VAL A 227 3.90 10.69 20.93
CA VAL A 227 2.97 11.44 21.79
C VAL A 227 1.85 12.09 20.97
N ALA A 228 2.17 12.67 19.81
CA ALA A 228 1.15 13.20 18.91
C ALA A 228 0.20 12.09 18.42
N CYS A 229 0.72 10.90 18.11
CA CYS A 229 -0.10 9.75 17.73
C CYS A 229 -1.09 9.34 18.82
N GLU A 230 -0.60 9.10 20.03
CA GLU A 230 -1.45 8.72 21.16
C GLU A 230 -2.48 9.80 21.51
N ALA A 231 -2.07 11.08 21.51
CA ALA A 231 -2.98 12.19 21.79
C ALA A 231 -4.09 12.31 20.74
N THR A 232 -3.75 12.21 19.45
CA THR A 232 -4.72 12.25 18.35
C THR A 232 -5.70 11.09 18.43
N LYS A 233 -5.23 9.85 18.65
CA LYS A 233 -6.11 8.69 18.83
C LYS A 233 -7.11 8.89 19.97
N GLN A 234 -6.64 9.40 21.11
CA GLN A 234 -7.50 9.70 22.25
C GLN A 234 -8.52 10.80 21.94
N ALA A 235 -8.10 11.86 21.26
CA ALA A 235 -8.98 12.97 20.88
C ALA A 235 -10.06 12.55 19.88
N HIS A 236 -9.69 11.77 18.86
CA HIS A 236 -10.61 11.25 17.85
C HIS A 236 -11.57 10.19 18.43
N ALA A 237 -11.06 9.26 19.25
CA ALA A 237 -11.89 8.29 19.96
C ALA A 237 -12.92 8.99 20.87
N SER A 238 -12.49 10.02 21.61
CA SER A 238 -13.38 10.82 22.46
C SER A 238 -14.45 11.58 21.67
N ALA A 239 -14.19 11.88 20.39
CA ALA A 239 -15.16 12.45 19.46
C ALA A 239 -16.01 11.41 18.71
N GLY A 240 -15.93 10.12 19.10
CA GLY A 240 -16.75 9.06 18.53
C GLY A 240 -16.23 8.49 17.20
N VAL A 241 -14.94 8.68 16.89
CA VAL A 241 -14.28 8.01 15.76
C VAL A 241 -13.75 6.63 16.23
N PRO A 242 -14.24 5.50 15.70
CA PRO A 242 -13.66 4.20 16.01
C PRO A 242 -12.23 4.10 15.47
N ILE A 243 -11.32 3.55 16.27
CA ILE A 243 -9.91 3.39 15.92
C ILE A 243 -9.56 1.90 15.89
N ILE A 244 -8.97 1.44 14.80
CA ILE A 244 -8.26 0.18 14.67
C ILE A 244 -6.76 0.48 14.68
N GLU A 245 -6.00 -0.25 15.48
CA GLU A 245 -4.54 -0.11 15.53
C GLU A 245 -3.87 -1.36 14.95
N ILE A 246 -2.94 -1.15 14.02
CA ILE A 246 -2.10 -2.18 13.43
C ILE A 246 -0.65 -1.93 13.85
N ASP A 247 -0.21 -2.67 14.86
CA ASP A 247 1.18 -2.63 15.32
C ASP A 247 2.09 -3.45 14.41
N VAL A 248 2.86 -2.78 13.57
CA VAL A 248 3.87 -3.37 12.71
C VAL A 248 5.19 -3.46 13.46
N LYS A 249 5.54 -4.67 13.91
CA LYS A 249 6.68 -4.92 14.81
C LYS A 249 8.06 -4.66 14.20
N GLU A 250 8.15 -4.62 12.86
CA GLU A 250 9.42 -4.50 12.17
C GLU A 250 9.31 -3.60 10.94
N ASN A 251 10.03 -2.49 10.92
CA ASN A 251 10.17 -1.61 9.76
C ASN A 251 11.42 -2.02 8.95
N SER A 252 11.32 -3.14 8.24
CA SER A 252 12.38 -3.73 7.41
C SER A 252 11.78 -4.37 6.15
N ALA A 253 12.65 -4.86 5.26
CA ALA A 253 12.23 -5.68 4.13
C ALA A 253 11.41 -6.92 4.59
N TYR A 254 11.82 -7.58 5.66
CA TYR A 254 11.07 -8.71 6.24
C TYR A 254 9.68 -8.27 6.74
N GLY A 255 9.64 -7.19 7.53
CA GLY A 255 8.38 -6.68 8.06
C GLY A 255 7.40 -6.21 6.98
N PHE A 256 7.89 -5.56 5.93
CA PHE A 256 7.07 -5.19 4.78
C PHE A 256 6.53 -6.44 4.06
N GLY A 257 7.37 -7.46 3.86
CA GLY A 257 6.97 -8.73 3.26
C GLY A 257 5.81 -9.38 4.02
N TYR A 258 5.93 -9.42 5.35
CA TYR A 258 4.89 -9.93 6.24
C TYR A 258 3.61 -9.11 6.12
N LEU A 259 3.71 -7.78 6.26
CA LEU A 259 2.57 -6.87 6.26
C LEU A 259 1.83 -6.88 4.92
N TYR A 260 2.53 -6.91 3.79
CA TYR A 260 1.89 -6.95 2.48
C TYR A 260 1.10 -8.25 2.29
N PHE A 261 1.67 -9.41 2.65
CA PHE A 261 0.93 -10.67 2.57
C PHE A 261 -0.28 -10.69 3.52
N TRP A 262 -0.11 -10.12 4.72
CA TRP A 262 -1.20 -9.94 5.68
C TRP A 262 -2.33 -9.07 5.09
N LEU A 263 -2.00 -7.94 4.43
CA LEU A 263 -2.96 -7.09 3.75
C LEU A 263 -3.69 -7.85 2.64
N CYS A 264 -2.98 -8.64 1.84
CA CYS A 264 -3.61 -9.47 0.80
C CYS A 264 -4.67 -10.41 1.39
N VAL A 265 -4.37 -11.10 2.50
CA VAL A 265 -5.33 -11.99 3.17
C VAL A 265 -6.51 -11.21 3.74
N ALA A 266 -6.25 -10.09 4.43
CA ALA A 266 -7.29 -9.25 5.00
C ALA A 266 -8.24 -8.69 3.93
N THR A 267 -7.70 -8.18 2.82
CA THR A 267 -8.47 -7.68 1.67
C THR A 267 -9.34 -8.79 1.07
N SER A 268 -8.78 -9.99 0.85
CA SER A 268 -9.54 -11.10 0.29
C SER A 268 -10.72 -11.48 1.19
N VAL A 269 -10.50 -11.63 2.50
CA VAL A 269 -11.58 -11.98 3.45
C VAL A 269 -12.61 -10.87 3.55
N SER A 270 -12.17 -9.61 3.60
CA SER A 270 -13.07 -8.47 3.74
C SER A 270 -14.00 -8.31 2.52
N ALA A 271 -13.49 -8.48 1.30
CA ALA A 271 -14.33 -8.50 0.11
C ALA A 271 -15.31 -9.69 0.10
N LEU A 272 -14.88 -10.87 0.55
CA LEU A 272 -15.76 -12.04 0.66
C LEU A 272 -16.89 -11.82 1.67
N LEU A 273 -16.64 -11.11 2.78
CA LEU A 273 -17.68 -10.72 3.73
C LEU A 273 -18.73 -9.78 3.11
N LEU A 274 -18.36 -8.98 2.10
CA LEU A 274 -19.29 -8.16 1.31
C LEU A 274 -19.99 -8.95 0.19
N GLY A 275 -19.69 -10.25 0.02
CA GLY A 275 -20.22 -11.08 -1.07
C GLY A 275 -19.58 -10.77 -2.43
N HIS A 276 -18.38 -10.18 -2.45
CA HIS A 276 -17.69 -9.74 -3.64
C HIS A 276 -16.57 -10.70 -4.06
N ASP A 277 -16.29 -10.77 -5.35
CA ASP A 277 -15.06 -11.41 -5.85
C ASP A 277 -13.86 -10.46 -5.67
N PRO A 278 -12.92 -10.76 -4.76
CA PRO A 278 -11.78 -9.88 -4.51
C PRO A 278 -10.80 -9.78 -5.67
N TYR A 279 -10.88 -10.65 -6.69
CA TYR A 279 -9.81 -10.82 -7.69
C TYR A 279 -10.15 -10.22 -9.06
N ASN A 280 -11.37 -9.76 -9.28
CA ASN A 280 -11.80 -9.10 -10.53
C ASN A 280 -11.91 -7.57 -10.39
N GLN A 281 -12.06 -6.87 -11.52
CA GLN A 281 -12.24 -5.41 -11.57
C GLN A 281 -13.03 -4.94 -12.83
N PRO A 282 -14.23 -5.46 -13.12
CA PRO A 282 -14.92 -5.21 -14.39
C PRO A 282 -15.20 -3.72 -14.68
N GLY A 283 -15.41 -2.91 -13.64
CA GLY A 283 -15.76 -1.49 -13.78
C GLY A 283 -14.71 -0.64 -14.50
N VAL A 284 -13.42 -1.01 -14.42
CA VAL A 284 -12.33 -0.25 -15.04
C VAL A 284 -12.33 -0.34 -16.57
N GLU A 285 -12.97 -1.36 -17.15
CA GLU A 285 -13.02 -1.53 -18.61
C GLU A 285 -13.94 -0.50 -19.28
N ASN A 286 -14.91 0.07 -18.54
CA ASN A 286 -15.86 1.05 -19.08
C ASN A 286 -15.17 2.32 -19.59
N TYR A 287 -14.28 2.91 -18.79
CA TYR A 287 -13.57 4.13 -19.23
C TYR A 287 -12.56 3.80 -20.33
N LYS A 288 -11.89 2.64 -20.25
CA LYS A 288 -10.92 2.21 -21.27
C LYS A 288 -11.58 2.09 -22.64
N GLN A 289 -12.73 1.42 -22.73
CA GLN A 289 -13.47 1.29 -23.99
C GLN A 289 -13.90 2.65 -24.55
N ARG A 290 -14.31 3.59 -23.69
CA ARG A 290 -14.69 4.95 -24.12
C ARG A 290 -13.48 5.73 -24.60
N MET A 291 -12.37 5.66 -23.87
CA MET A 291 -11.10 6.29 -24.26
C MET A 291 -10.64 5.80 -25.64
N PHE A 292 -10.66 4.49 -25.90
CA PHE A 292 -10.30 3.95 -27.22
C PHE A 292 -11.27 4.31 -28.35
N LYS A 293 -12.50 4.72 -28.04
CA LYS A 293 -13.43 5.27 -29.05
C LYS A 293 -13.18 6.75 -29.35
N LEU A 294 -12.52 7.47 -28.44
CA LEU A 294 -12.21 8.89 -28.58
C LEU A 294 -10.85 9.14 -29.24
N LEU A 295 -9.97 8.14 -29.26
CA LEU A 295 -8.68 8.13 -29.96
C LEU A 295 -8.85 7.60 -31.39
#